data_AF-A0A152AAE1-F1
#
_entry.id   AF-A0A152AAE1-F1
#
_cell.length_a   1.000
_cell.length_b   1.000
_cell.length_c   1.000
_cell.angle_alpha   90.00
_cell.angle_beta   90.00
_cell.angle_gamma   90.00
#
_symmetry.space_group_name_H-M   'P 1'
#
loop_
_entity.id
_entity.type
_entity.pdbx_description
1 polymer ?
#
loop_
_entity_poly.entity_id
_entity_poly.type
_entity_poly.pdbx_seq_one_letter_code
_entity_poly.pdbx_strand_id
1 'polypeptide(L)'
;MYQFIKNLIPTKKQEKEKNQKKEEINEAVQEAKQEVDSIEDVEYEASRAINQTSSLLDKLEADRKTLFKQVEELEAQLKFLSQHKLNEKQSAERDKLENILITQVKPALVKTDNEIDNLTKKLLILYAKRDSLSQKKVFTEDEISNASKVQQIDNNSEPLSTISNNNNNNNNNNNDKTKEFQDIEENV
;
A
#
# COMPACT_ATOMS: atom_id res chain seq x y z
N MET A 1 18.42 -15.38 -59.09
CA MET A 1 18.21 -14.28 -58.10
C MET A 1 16.83 -14.38 -57.41
N TYR A 2 16.34 -15.58 -57.05
CA TYR A 2 14.99 -15.78 -56.46
C TYR A 2 14.97 -16.68 -55.20
N GLN A 3 16.08 -17.31 -54.81
CA GLN A 3 16.11 -18.16 -53.61
C GLN A 3 16.29 -17.37 -52.30
N PHE A 4 16.85 -16.15 -52.34
CA PHE A 4 17.00 -15.32 -51.15
C PHE A 4 15.66 -14.74 -50.65
N ILE A 5 14.71 -14.47 -51.53
CA ILE A 5 13.41 -13.86 -51.16
C ILE A 5 12.50 -14.87 -50.44
N LYS A 6 12.58 -16.17 -50.75
CA LYS A 6 11.76 -17.20 -50.07
C LYS A 6 12.08 -17.39 -48.59
N ASN A 7 13.28 -17.00 -48.15
CA ASN A 7 13.69 -17.06 -46.75
C ASN A 7 13.32 -15.80 -45.94
N LEU A 8 12.80 -14.75 -46.62
CA LEU A 8 12.37 -13.49 -46.00
C LEU A 8 10.86 -13.43 -45.73
N ILE A 9 10.08 -14.37 -46.28
CA ILE A 9 8.64 -14.47 -46.02
C ILE A 9 8.45 -15.43 -44.84
N PRO A 10 7.82 -14.98 -43.72
CA PRO A 10 7.51 -15.85 -42.60
C PRO A 10 6.82 -17.12 -43.09
N THR A 11 7.30 -18.28 -42.66
CA THR A 11 6.61 -19.54 -42.98
C THR A 11 5.30 -19.61 -42.22
N LYS A 12 4.27 -20.28 -42.78
CA LYS A 12 3.01 -20.56 -42.07
C LYS A 12 3.20 -21.21 -40.70
N LYS A 13 4.34 -21.87 -40.47
CA LYS A 13 4.74 -22.43 -39.17
C LYS A 13 5.17 -21.35 -38.19
N GLN A 14 6.03 -20.42 -38.62
CA GLN A 14 6.46 -19.27 -37.81
C GLN A 14 5.30 -18.32 -37.47
N GLU A 15 4.35 -18.10 -38.39
CA GLU A 15 3.15 -17.31 -38.11
C GLU A 15 2.24 -17.97 -37.06
N LYS A 16 2.07 -19.30 -37.11
CA LYS A 16 1.32 -20.04 -36.10
C LYS A 16 1.98 -19.99 -34.73
N GLU A 17 3.30 -20.18 -34.67
CA GLU A 17 4.07 -20.07 -33.42
C GLU A 17 4.02 -18.64 -32.85
N LYS A 18 4.05 -17.60 -33.70
CA LYS A 18 3.90 -16.21 -33.27
C LYS A 18 2.49 -15.93 -32.72
N ASN A 19 1.44 -16.46 -33.36
CA ASN A 19 0.07 -16.29 -32.89
C ASN A 19 -0.20 -17.04 -31.58
N GLN A 20 0.31 -18.27 -31.42
CA GLN A 20 0.21 -19.03 -30.17
C GLN A 20 0.89 -18.29 -29.01
N LYS A 21 2.11 -17.79 -29.22
CA LYS A 21 2.79 -16.98 -28.20
C LYS A 21 2.02 -15.70 -27.84
N LYS A 22 1.35 -15.06 -28.80
CA LYS A 22 0.51 -13.89 -28.51
C LYS A 22 -0.72 -14.23 -27.67
N GLU A 23 -1.37 -15.36 -27.95
CA GLU A 23 -2.50 -15.87 -27.16
C GLU A 23 -2.06 -16.19 -25.73
N GLU A 24 -0.93 -16.88 -25.56
CA GLU A 24 -0.36 -17.19 -24.24
C GLU A 24 -0.02 -15.91 -23.43
N ILE A 25 0.58 -14.90 -24.06
CA ILE A 25 0.87 -13.62 -23.39
C ILE A 25 -0.42 -12.88 -23.02
N ASN A 26 -1.44 -12.91 -23.89
CA ASN A 26 -2.72 -12.28 -23.60
C ASN A 26 -3.42 -12.93 -22.41
N GLU A 27 -3.42 -14.27 -22.33
CA GLU A 27 -3.98 -15.02 -21.20
C GLU A 27 -3.26 -14.64 -19.90
N ALA A 28 -1.92 -14.69 -19.89
CA ALA A 28 -1.12 -14.31 -18.72
C ALA A 28 -1.34 -12.84 -18.27
N VAL A 29 -1.52 -11.90 -19.22
CA VAL A 29 -1.83 -10.50 -18.89
C VAL A 29 -3.22 -10.36 -18.27
N GLN A 30 -4.21 -11.12 -18.72
CA GLN A 30 -5.56 -11.08 -18.13
C GLN A 30 -5.59 -11.71 -16.73
N GLU A 31 -4.87 -12.82 -16.53
CA GLU A 31 -4.69 -13.43 -15.22
C GLU A 31 -4.01 -12.45 -14.24
N ALA A 32 -2.93 -11.80 -14.67
CA ALA A 32 -2.22 -10.82 -13.85
C ALA A 32 -3.09 -9.61 -13.50
N LYS A 33 -3.97 -9.14 -14.40
CA LYS A 33 -4.94 -8.07 -14.10
C LYS A 33 -5.95 -8.50 -13.03
N GLN A 34 -6.48 -9.71 -13.13
CA GLN A 34 -7.38 -10.26 -12.10
C GLN A 34 -6.67 -10.39 -10.76
N GLU A 35 -5.38 -10.74 -10.77
CA GLU A 35 -4.56 -10.76 -9.55
C GLU A 35 -4.39 -9.37 -8.94
N VAL A 36 -4.14 -8.33 -9.74
CA VAL A 36 -4.08 -6.94 -9.26
C VAL A 36 -5.41 -6.52 -8.62
N ASP A 37 -6.54 -6.75 -9.30
CA ASP A 37 -7.87 -6.43 -8.77
C ASP A 37 -8.12 -7.14 -7.43
N SER A 38 -7.76 -8.43 -7.34
CA SER A 38 -7.88 -9.19 -6.09
C SER A 38 -6.96 -8.66 -4.99
N ILE A 39 -5.79 -8.13 -5.32
CA ILE A 39 -4.88 -7.52 -4.34
C ILE A 39 -5.49 -6.23 -3.79
N GLU A 40 -6.08 -5.39 -4.66
CA GLU A 40 -6.73 -4.13 -4.24
C GLU A 40 -7.85 -4.36 -3.23
N ASP A 41 -8.69 -5.38 -3.44
CA ASP A 41 -9.75 -5.75 -2.50
C ASP A 41 -9.18 -6.11 -1.12
N VAL A 42 -8.10 -6.90 -1.08
CA VAL A 42 -7.46 -7.30 0.17
C VAL A 42 -6.74 -6.11 0.84
N GLU A 43 -6.14 -5.20 0.07
CA GLU A 43 -5.55 -3.96 0.59
C GLU A 43 -6.61 -3.04 1.22
N TYR A 44 -7.77 -2.95 0.59
CA TYR A 44 -8.90 -2.19 1.11
C TYR A 44 -9.38 -2.78 2.45
N GLU A 45 -9.56 -4.10 2.52
CA GLU A 45 -9.92 -4.78 3.77
C GLU A 45 -8.86 -4.60 4.86
N ALA A 46 -7.57 -4.74 4.51
CA ALA A 46 -6.47 -4.52 5.45
C ALA A 46 -6.47 -3.08 5.98
N SER A 47 -6.69 -2.10 5.10
CA SER A 47 -6.79 -0.68 5.47
C SER A 47 -7.98 -0.40 6.40
N ARG A 48 -9.13 -1.03 6.13
CA ARG A 48 -10.30 -0.95 7.02
C ARG A 48 -10.01 -1.55 8.39
N ALA A 49 -9.38 -2.73 8.45
CA ALA A 49 -9.01 -3.39 9.69
C ALA A 49 -7.98 -2.59 10.50
N ILE A 50 -7.01 -1.95 9.83
CA ILE A 50 -6.05 -1.01 10.42
C ILE A 50 -6.80 0.13 11.10
N ASN A 51 -7.70 0.82 10.37
CA ASN A 51 -8.43 1.97 10.90
C ASN A 51 -9.29 1.60 12.12
N GLN A 52 -9.96 0.44 12.07
CA GLN A 52 -10.74 -0.06 13.20
C GLN A 52 -9.87 -0.38 14.42
N THR A 53 -8.71 -1.02 14.19
CA THR A 53 -7.77 -1.39 15.25
C THR A 53 -7.14 -0.16 15.89
N SER A 54 -6.71 0.83 15.09
CA SER A 54 -6.18 2.10 15.58
C SER A 54 -7.20 2.86 16.42
N SER A 55 -8.45 2.95 15.95
CA SER A 55 -9.53 3.62 16.71
C SER A 55 -9.82 2.94 18.05
N LEU A 56 -9.64 1.61 18.12
CA LEU A 56 -9.81 0.86 19.36
C LEU A 56 -8.61 1.08 20.30
N LEU A 57 -7.39 1.13 19.77
CA LEU A 57 -6.19 1.46 20.53
C LEU A 57 -6.29 2.84 21.18
N ASP A 58 -6.74 3.87 20.44
CA ASP A 58 -6.91 5.22 20.98
C ASP A 58 -7.85 5.24 22.20
N LYS A 59 -8.93 4.46 22.14
CA LYS A 59 -9.87 4.32 23.26
C LYS A 59 -9.23 3.63 24.46
N LEU A 60 -8.52 2.53 24.22
CA LEU A 60 -7.84 1.79 25.28
C LEU A 60 -6.72 2.62 25.93
N GLU A 61 -6.00 3.44 25.17
CA GLU A 61 -5.01 4.37 25.70
C GLU A 61 -5.64 5.46 26.59
N ALA A 62 -6.81 5.98 26.20
CA ALA A 62 -7.57 6.91 27.02
C ALA A 62 -8.07 6.24 28.33
N ASP A 63 -8.56 5.01 28.25
CA ASP A 63 -9.00 4.22 29.40
C ASP A 63 -7.81 3.91 30.33
N ARG A 64 -6.67 3.52 29.76
CA ARG A 64 -5.41 3.30 30.49
C ARG A 64 -4.99 4.53 31.27
N LYS A 65 -5.03 5.71 30.62
CA LYS A 65 -4.68 6.99 31.28
C LYS A 65 -5.62 7.29 32.45
N THR A 66 -6.91 7.00 32.29
CA THR A 66 -7.91 7.17 33.34
C THR A 66 -7.65 6.23 34.52
N LEU A 67 -7.41 4.95 34.25
CA LEU A 67 -7.08 3.95 35.27
C LEU A 67 -5.78 4.29 36.00
N PHE A 68 -4.76 4.76 35.28
CA PHE A 68 -3.50 5.19 35.88
C PHE A 68 -3.70 6.34 36.87
N LYS A 69 -4.49 7.35 36.49
CA LYS A 69 -4.84 8.46 37.38
C LYS A 69 -5.62 7.99 38.61
N GLN A 70 -6.53 7.03 38.45
CA GLN A 70 -7.25 6.43 39.58
C GLN A 70 -6.31 5.68 40.53
N VAL A 71 -5.31 4.96 40.01
CA VAL A 71 -4.27 4.32 40.84
C VAL A 71 -3.53 5.37 41.66
N GLU A 72 -3.04 6.44 41.02
CA GLU A 72 -2.31 7.51 41.71
C GLU A 72 -3.15 8.18 42.81
N GLU A 73 -4.42 8.48 42.52
CA GLU A 73 -5.34 9.11 43.48
C GLU A 73 -5.62 8.19 44.68
N LEU A 74 -5.90 6.91 44.43
CA LEU A 74 -6.14 5.93 45.50
C LEU A 74 -4.89 5.69 46.34
N GLU A 75 -3.71 5.57 45.71
CA GLU A 75 -2.45 5.39 46.42
C GLU A 75 -2.10 6.62 47.27
N ALA A 76 -2.34 7.83 46.76
CA ALA A 76 -2.15 9.07 47.51
C ALA A 76 -3.10 9.15 48.72
N GLN A 77 -4.38 8.80 48.54
CA GLN A 77 -5.35 8.77 49.65
C GLN A 77 -5.01 7.72 50.70
N LEU A 78 -4.64 6.51 50.28
CA LEU A 78 -4.23 5.45 51.20
C LEU A 78 -2.97 5.83 51.97
N LYS A 79 -1.99 6.45 51.30
CA LYS A 79 -0.78 6.98 51.94
C LYS A 79 -1.11 8.05 52.95
N PHE A 80 -1.98 9.00 52.61
CA PHE A 80 -2.45 10.03 53.54
C PHE A 80 -3.12 9.42 54.78
N LEU A 81 -4.05 8.48 54.58
CA LEU A 81 -4.73 7.79 55.68
C LEU A 81 -3.76 6.99 56.57
N SER A 82 -2.70 6.40 55.99
CA SER A 82 -1.69 5.64 56.75
C SER A 82 -0.84 6.51 57.70
N GLN A 83 -0.78 7.82 57.48
CA GLN A 83 0.00 8.76 58.30
C GLN A 83 -0.77 9.27 59.52
N HIS A 84 -2.07 9.00 59.60
CA HIS A 84 -2.94 9.49 60.66
C HIS A 84 -3.42 8.36 61.56
N LYS A 85 -3.69 8.69 62.84
CA LYS A 85 -4.38 7.77 63.74
C LYS A 85 -5.86 7.73 63.36
N LEU A 86 -6.26 6.66 62.68
CA LEU A 86 -7.62 6.48 62.17
C LEU A 86 -8.56 6.00 63.28
N ASN A 87 -9.82 6.47 63.25
CA ASN A 87 -10.90 5.83 64.01
C ASN A 87 -11.42 4.58 63.27
N GLU A 88 -12.26 3.77 63.92
CA GLU A 88 -12.78 2.51 63.34
C GLU A 88 -13.46 2.72 61.97
N LYS A 89 -14.26 3.78 61.83
CA LYS A 89 -14.94 4.10 60.57
C LYS A 89 -13.95 4.45 59.45
N GLN A 90 -12.91 5.23 59.77
CA GLN A 90 -11.86 5.60 58.82
C GLN A 90 -10.98 4.41 58.46
N SER A 91 -10.70 3.51 59.40
CA SER A 91 -9.97 2.27 59.13
C SER A 91 -10.74 1.38 58.16
N ALA A 92 -12.04 1.17 58.41
CA ALA A 92 -12.89 0.40 57.50
C ALA A 92 -12.96 1.02 56.10
N GLU A 93 -12.94 2.34 55.99
CA GLU A 93 -12.90 3.02 54.69
C GLU A 93 -11.56 2.85 53.97
N ARG A 94 -10.44 2.96 54.70
CA ARG A 94 -9.11 2.67 54.16
C ARG A 94 -9.06 1.25 53.59
N ASP A 95 -9.55 0.26 54.34
CA ASP A 95 -9.51 -1.14 53.91
C ASP A 95 -10.36 -1.37 52.64
N LYS A 96 -11.50 -0.67 52.50
CA LYS A 96 -12.30 -0.69 51.27
C LYS A 96 -11.55 -0.09 50.09
N LEU A 97 -10.94 1.08 50.27
CA LEU A 97 -10.16 1.75 49.22
C LEU A 97 -8.99 0.89 48.77
N GLU A 98 -8.29 0.26 49.71
CA GLU A 98 -7.19 -0.67 49.45
C GLU A 98 -7.68 -1.90 48.69
N ASN A 99 -8.83 -2.45 49.08
CA ASN A 99 -9.46 -3.55 48.37
C ASN A 99 -9.84 -3.17 46.93
N ILE A 100 -10.45 -2.00 46.71
CA ILE A 100 -10.80 -1.49 45.37
C ILE A 100 -9.52 -1.35 44.51
N LEU A 101 -8.47 -0.76 45.06
CA LEU A 101 -7.20 -0.58 44.37
C LEU A 101 -6.59 -1.92 43.92
N ILE A 102 -6.55 -2.89 44.82
CA ILE A 102 -5.89 -4.19 44.59
C ILE A 102 -6.72 -5.11 43.71
N THR A 103 -8.04 -5.13 43.86
CA THR A 103 -8.90 -6.13 43.19
C THR A 103 -9.54 -5.62 41.90
N GLN A 104 -9.66 -4.30 41.73
CA GLN A 104 -10.36 -3.73 40.58
C GLN A 104 -9.41 -2.89 39.72
N VAL A 105 -8.84 -1.82 40.29
CA VAL A 105 -8.14 -0.81 39.49
C VAL A 105 -6.81 -1.31 38.95
N LYS A 106 -5.93 -1.86 39.80
CA LYS A 106 -4.63 -2.40 39.35
C LYS A 106 -4.79 -3.56 38.36
N PRO A 107 -5.66 -4.57 38.60
CA PRO A 107 -5.89 -5.63 37.63
C PRO A 107 -6.50 -5.13 36.32
N ALA A 108 -7.42 -4.17 36.36
CA ALA A 108 -7.98 -3.55 35.15
C ALA A 108 -6.89 -2.86 34.33
N LEU A 109 -6.01 -2.09 34.97
CA LEU A 109 -4.88 -1.43 34.28
C LEU A 109 -3.97 -2.44 33.58
N VAL A 110 -3.57 -3.52 34.27
CA VAL A 110 -2.75 -4.58 33.68
C VAL A 110 -3.46 -5.25 32.51
N LYS A 111 -4.78 -5.49 32.62
CA LYS A 111 -5.56 -6.06 31.52
C LYS A 111 -5.57 -5.12 30.31
N THR A 112 -5.81 -3.83 30.52
CA THR A 112 -5.80 -2.82 29.46
C THR A 112 -4.42 -2.72 28.80
N ASP A 113 -3.34 -2.73 29.58
CA ASP A 113 -1.96 -2.72 29.05
C ASP A 113 -1.69 -3.93 28.14
N ASN A 114 -2.11 -5.12 28.57
CA ASN A 114 -1.97 -6.34 27.77
C ASN A 114 -2.83 -6.29 26.49
N GLU A 115 -4.03 -5.69 26.56
CA GLU A 115 -4.90 -5.56 25.39
C GLU A 115 -4.32 -4.58 24.37
N ILE A 116 -3.76 -3.45 24.82
CA ILE A 116 -3.01 -2.50 23.99
C ILE A 116 -1.85 -3.21 23.30
N ASP A 117 -0.96 -3.89 24.04
CA ASP A 117 0.20 -4.59 23.45
C ASP A 117 -0.22 -5.62 22.38
N ASN A 118 -1.27 -6.40 22.66
CA ASN A 118 -1.79 -7.36 21.70
C ASN A 118 -2.35 -6.70 20.43
N LEU A 119 -3.08 -5.60 20.56
CA LEU A 119 -3.64 -4.87 19.42
C LEU A 119 -2.55 -4.13 18.63
N THR A 120 -1.55 -3.57 19.30
CA THR A 120 -0.38 -2.95 18.65
C THR A 120 0.37 -4.00 17.81
N LYS A 121 0.60 -5.21 18.34
CA LYS A 121 1.20 -6.31 17.58
C LYS A 121 0.37 -6.69 16.35
N LYS A 122 -0.95 -6.80 16.50
CA LYS A 122 -1.86 -7.07 15.36
C LYS A 122 -1.82 -5.96 14.32
N LEU A 123 -1.78 -4.70 14.77
CA LEU A 123 -1.70 -3.54 13.89
C LEU A 123 -0.40 -3.56 13.06
N LEU A 124 0.73 -3.88 13.68
CA LEU A 124 2.02 -4.05 12.99
C LEU A 124 1.95 -5.15 11.92
N ILE A 125 1.32 -6.29 12.23
CA ILE A 125 1.12 -7.38 11.26
C ILE A 125 0.25 -6.92 10.09
N LEU A 126 -0.83 -6.17 10.36
CA LEU A 126 -1.70 -5.66 9.31
C LEU A 126 -0.97 -4.66 8.39
N TYR A 127 -0.17 -3.76 8.95
CA TYR A 127 0.67 -2.86 8.16
C TYR A 127 1.67 -3.63 7.28
N ALA A 128 2.39 -4.59 7.87
CA ALA A 128 3.34 -5.42 7.11
C ALA A 128 2.64 -6.19 5.98
N LYS A 129 1.43 -6.72 6.23
CA LYS A 129 0.64 -7.41 5.21
C LYS A 129 0.21 -6.46 4.09
N ARG A 130 -0.29 -5.27 4.44
CA ARG A 130 -0.68 -4.26 3.44
C ARG A 130 0.53 -3.84 2.60
N ASP A 131 1.67 -3.55 3.22
CA ASP A 131 2.87 -3.12 2.50
C ASP A 131 3.39 -4.23 1.56
N SER A 132 3.31 -5.51 1.98
CA SER A 132 3.62 -6.65 1.11
C SER A 132 2.66 -6.78 -0.07
N LEU A 133 1.37 -6.49 0.12
CA LEU A 133 0.38 -6.48 -0.95
C LEU A 133 0.67 -5.35 -1.94
N SER A 134 0.99 -4.15 -1.44
CA SER A 134 1.34 -3.00 -2.28
C SER A 134 2.58 -3.29 -3.14
N GLN A 135 3.61 -3.91 -2.55
CA GLN A 135 4.79 -4.35 -3.31
C GLN A 135 4.40 -5.35 -4.39
N LYS A 136 3.62 -6.38 -4.03
CA LYS A 136 3.18 -7.41 -4.98
C LYS A 136 2.41 -6.80 -6.15
N LYS A 137 1.49 -5.88 -5.87
CA LYS A 137 0.73 -5.14 -6.88
C LYS A 137 1.65 -4.42 -7.87
N VAL A 138 2.61 -3.64 -7.37
CA VAL A 138 3.57 -2.92 -8.22
C VAL A 138 4.36 -3.88 -9.11
N PHE A 139 4.83 -5.01 -8.56
CA PHE A 139 5.53 -6.02 -9.37
C PHE A 139 4.63 -6.60 -10.46
N THR A 140 3.39 -6.98 -10.14
CA THR A 140 2.45 -7.53 -11.12
C THR A 140 2.08 -6.49 -12.19
N GLU A 141 1.89 -5.22 -11.82
CA GLU A 141 1.64 -4.13 -12.77
C GLU A 141 2.84 -3.89 -13.71
N ASP A 142 4.07 -3.97 -13.20
CA ASP A 142 5.29 -3.88 -14.01
C ASP A 142 5.40 -5.06 -14.98
N GLU A 143 5.07 -6.28 -14.56
CA GLU A 143 5.03 -7.46 -15.42
C GLU A 143 3.99 -7.32 -16.54
N ILE A 144 2.78 -6.84 -16.21
CA ILE A 144 1.73 -6.53 -17.21
C ILE A 144 2.23 -5.49 -18.21
N SER A 145 2.87 -4.41 -17.73
CA SER A 145 3.40 -3.33 -18.56
C SER A 145 4.49 -3.85 -19.52
N ASN A 146 5.40 -4.69 -19.02
CA ASN A 146 6.46 -5.30 -19.82
C ASN A 146 5.89 -6.27 -20.87
N ALA A 147 4.95 -7.13 -20.49
CA ALA A 147 4.27 -8.03 -21.42
C ALA A 147 3.51 -7.26 -22.52
N SER A 148 2.86 -6.16 -22.16
CA SER A 148 2.13 -5.29 -23.10
C SER A 148 3.08 -4.61 -24.10
N LYS A 149 4.28 -4.17 -23.67
CA LYS A 149 5.30 -3.60 -24.56
C LYS A 149 5.84 -4.63 -25.56
N VAL A 150 6.06 -5.88 -25.13
CA VAL A 150 6.49 -6.97 -26.02
C VAL A 150 5.47 -7.20 -27.13
N GLN A 151 4.17 -7.17 -26.82
CA GLN A 151 3.11 -7.30 -27.83
C GLN A 151 3.10 -6.13 -28.84
N GLN A 152 3.38 -4.89 -28.42
CA GLN A 152 3.42 -3.73 -29.31
C GLN A 152 4.61 -3.76 -30.29
N ILE A 153 5.78 -4.21 -29.83
CA ILE A 153 6.98 -4.36 -30.68
C ILE A 153 6.72 -5.42 -31.78
N ASP A 154 6.00 -6.50 -31.44
CA ASP A 154 5.62 -7.56 -32.39
C ASP A 154 4.54 -7.16 -33.40
N ASN A 155 3.82 -6.06 -33.16
CA ASN A 155 2.79 -5.51 -34.05
C ASN A 155 3.36 -4.43 -34.99
N ASN A 156 4.45 -3.77 -34.63
CA ASN A 156 5.12 -2.73 -35.43
C ASN A 156 6.30 -3.25 -36.28
N SER A 157 6.43 -4.56 -36.46
CA SER A 157 7.39 -5.12 -37.42
C SER A 157 6.89 -4.93 -38.86
N GLU A 158 6.84 -3.67 -39.32
CA GLU A 158 6.83 -3.35 -40.75
C GLU A 158 8.17 -3.80 -41.37
N PRO A 159 8.17 -4.35 -42.60
CA PRO A 159 9.41 -4.73 -43.25
C PRO A 159 10.23 -3.47 -43.50
N LEU A 160 11.52 -3.54 -43.19
CA LEU A 160 12.52 -2.51 -43.49
C LEU A 160 12.54 -2.28 -45.02
N SER A 161 11.67 -1.40 -45.53
CA SER A 161 11.66 -1.02 -46.93
C SER A 161 12.81 -0.06 -47.18
N THR A 162 13.87 -0.63 -47.74
CA THR A 162 14.84 -0.05 -48.67
C THR A 162 14.70 1.45 -48.95
N ILE A 163 15.80 2.16 -48.68
CA ILE A 163 16.19 3.46 -49.23
C ILE A 163 15.65 3.62 -50.66
N SER A 164 14.65 4.47 -50.86
CA SER A 164 14.26 4.94 -52.19
C SER A 164 14.86 6.32 -52.40
N ASN A 165 16.07 6.30 -52.96
CA ASN A 165 16.72 7.48 -53.50
C ASN A 165 16.00 7.84 -54.81
N ASN A 166 15.24 8.93 -54.84
CA ASN A 166 14.83 9.53 -56.11
C ASN A 166 14.82 11.06 -55.99
N ASN A 167 15.93 11.65 -56.43
CA ASN A 167 16.02 13.06 -56.82
C ASN A 167 15.07 13.32 -58.00
N ASN A 168 14.19 14.33 -57.89
CA ASN A 168 14.22 15.48 -58.81
C ASN A 168 13.20 16.58 -58.46
N ASN A 169 13.78 17.73 -58.14
CA ASN A 169 13.49 19.08 -58.65
C ASN A 169 12.12 19.78 -58.46
N ASN A 170 12.24 20.91 -57.75
CA ASN A 170 11.71 22.25 -58.06
C ASN A 170 10.20 22.47 -57.95
N ASN A 171 9.67 23.57 -57.39
CA ASN A 171 10.23 24.87 -57.02
C ASN A 171 9.23 25.60 -56.10
N ASN A 172 9.74 26.50 -55.25
CA ASN A 172 9.15 27.78 -54.77
C ASN A 172 7.64 27.84 -54.43
N ASN A 173 7.21 28.41 -53.30
CA ASN A 173 7.61 29.71 -52.81
C ASN A 173 7.04 29.97 -51.40
N ASN A 174 7.91 30.47 -50.53
CA ASN A 174 7.75 31.65 -49.68
C ASN A 174 6.75 31.72 -48.50
N ASN A 175 7.38 32.14 -47.39
CA ASN A 175 6.95 33.14 -46.40
C ASN A 175 6.08 32.65 -45.24
N ASP A 176 6.35 32.98 -43.97
CA ASP A 176 7.43 33.76 -43.35
C ASP A 176 7.20 33.67 -41.82
N LYS A 177 8.26 33.93 -41.03
CA LYS A 177 8.30 34.35 -39.61
C LYS A 177 8.01 33.29 -38.54
N THR A 178 8.98 32.73 -37.81
CA THR A 178 9.97 33.28 -36.84
C THR A 178 9.42 33.85 -35.53
N LYS A 179 10.07 33.42 -34.43
CA LYS A 179 10.25 34.05 -33.09
C LYS A 179 9.11 33.84 -32.09
N GLU A 180 9.32 33.67 -30.79
CA GLU A 180 10.47 33.73 -29.85
C GLU A 180 9.96 33.05 -28.54
N PHE A 181 10.69 32.10 -27.94
CA PHE A 181 11.47 32.23 -26.67
C PHE A 181 10.76 32.90 -25.45
N GLN A 182 10.77 32.13 -24.34
CA GLN A 182 11.02 32.55 -22.93
C GLN A 182 9.90 33.26 -22.16
N ASP A 183 9.72 33.15 -20.83
CA ASP A 183 10.27 32.41 -19.67
C ASP A 183 9.16 32.50 -18.59
N ILE A 184 8.84 31.43 -17.84
CA ILE A 184 9.09 31.19 -16.39
C ILE A 184 9.17 32.45 -15.47
N GLU A 185 8.57 32.29 -14.27
CA GLU A 185 8.74 33.03 -13.00
C GLU A 185 7.84 34.26 -12.81
N GLU A 186 7.30 34.61 -11.63
CA GLU A 186 7.12 34.01 -10.30
C GLU A 186 6.22 35.03 -9.53
N ASN A 187 5.64 34.60 -8.42
CA ASN A 187 4.85 35.35 -7.43
C ASN A 187 5.11 36.87 -7.31
N VAL A 188 4.02 37.66 -7.32
CA VAL A 188 3.60 38.58 -6.23
C VAL A 188 2.08 38.63 -6.19
#